data_AF-A0A7C4YKU2-F1
#
_entry.id   AF-A0A7C4YKU2-F1
#
_cell.length_a   1.000
_cell.length_b   1.000
_cell.length_c   1.000
_cell.angle_alpha   90.00
_cell.angle_beta   90.00
_cell.angle_gamma   90.00
#
_symmetry.space_group_name_H-M   'P 1'
#
loop_
_entity.id
_entity.type
_entity.pdbx_description
1 polymer ?
#
loop_
_entity_poly.entity_id
_entity_poly.type
_entity_poly.pdbx_seq_one_letter_code
_entity_poly.pdbx_strand_id
1 'polypeptide(L)'
;MVPKVHPLTRETEVDDPMEVVANPVPGDPDLMLEGIIEEYAHMGWDADQLMMLFRSPYYPLLHEFRRALGDEEIRRRIEAHMAICGVFQVRETIAEDDEAFHADDGSDLIQIGLRTGRTPG
;
A
#
# COMPACT_ATOMS: atom_id res chain seq x y z
N MET A 1 -35.64 -2.43 -34.59
CA MET A 1 -34.26 -2.41 -34.05
C MET A 1 -34.17 -1.28 -33.05
N VAL A 2 -33.77 -1.57 -31.81
CA VAL A 2 -33.54 -0.52 -30.81
C VAL A 2 -32.21 0.16 -31.14
N PRO A 3 -32.13 1.49 -31.24
CA PRO A 3 -30.87 2.19 -31.51
C PRO A 3 -29.84 1.87 -30.42
N LYS A 4 -28.62 1.48 -30.80
CA LYS A 4 -27.51 1.31 -29.85
C LYS A 4 -27.09 2.69 -29.33
N VAL A 5 -27.51 3.04 -28.12
CA VAL A 5 -27.02 4.21 -27.40
C VAL A 5 -25.68 3.88 -26.75
N HIS A 6 -24.75 4.82 -26.79
CA HIS A 6 -23.41 4.62 -26.25
C HIS A 6 -23.46 4.46 -24.72
N PRO A 7 -22.75 3.47 -24.11
CA PRO A 7 -22.85 3.18 -22.68
C PRO A 7 -22.51 4.37 -21.76
N LEU A 8 -21.67 5.29 -22.22
CA LEU A 8 -21.29 6.50 -21.48
C LEU A 8 -22.42 7.53 -21.36
N THR A 9 -23.39 7.53 -22.29
CA THR A 9 -24.43 8.58 -22.40
C THR A 9 -25.82 8.08 -22.03
N ARG A 10 -25.97 6.80 -21.68
CA ARG A 10 -27.24 6.26 -21.17
C ARG A 10 -27.37 6.56 -19.68
N GLU A 11 -28.60 6.73 -19.20
CA GLU A 11 -28.86 6.77 -17.76
C GLU A 11 -28.41 5.44 -17.13
N THR A 12 -27.81 5.53 -15.94
CA THR A 12 -27.40 4.35 -15.17
C THR A 12 -28.66 3.56 -14.79
N GLU A 13 -28.68 2.27 -15.13
CA GLU A 13 -29.77 1.37 -14.78
C GLU A 13 -29.66 1.00 -13.29
N VAL A 14 -30.81 0.84 -12.60
CA VAL A 14 -30.86 0.56 -11.14
C VAL A 14 -30.22 -0.79 -10.78
N ASP A 15 -30.13 -1.71 -11.73
CA ASP A 15 -29.42 -2.99 -11.62
C ASP A 15 -28.19 -3.01 -12.54
N ASP A 16 -27.41 -1.92 -12.62
CA ASP A 16 -26.15 -1.97 -13.35
C ASP A 16 -25.19 -2.94 -12.63
N PRO A 17 -24.85 -4.12 -13.21
CA PRO A 17 -23.96 -5.08 -12.57
C PRO A 17 -22.53 -4.54 -12.38
N MET A 18 -22.20 -3.40 -13.00
CA MET A 18 -20.95 -2.70 -12.84
C MET A 18 -21.04 -1.52 -11.85
N GLU A 19 -22.19 -1.31 -11.20
CA GLU A 19 -22.32 -0.33 -10.13
C GLU A 19 -21.42 -0.73 -8.95
N VAL A 20 -20.53 0.17 -8.55
CA VAL A 20 -19.66 -0.04 -7.40
C VAL A 20 -20.51 0.13 -6.13
N VAL A 21 -21.05 -0.98 -5.64
CA VAL A 21 -21.78 -1.05 -4.37
C VAL A 21 -20.83 -1.44 -3.24
N ALA A 22 -20.73 -0.58 -2.22
CA ALA A 22 -20.02 -0.90 -0.99
C ALA A 22 -21.01 -1.49 0.04
N ASN A 23 -20.93 -2.79 0.29
CA ASN A 23 -21.73 -3.44 1.32
C ASN A 23 -20.90 -3.60 2.61
N PRO A 24 -21.40 -3.19 3.78
CA PRO A 24 -20.73 -3.44 5.04
C PRO A 24 -20.77 -4.94 5.34
N VAL A 25 -19.60 -5.53 5.51
CA VAL A 25 -19.44 -6.94 5.92
C VAL A 25 -19.12 -6.95 7.41
N PRO A 26 -19.70 -7.88 8.21
CA PRO A 26 -19.29 -8.06 9.60
C PRO A 26 -17.79 -8.37 9.66
N GLY A 27 -17.04 -7.58 10.42
CA GLY A 27 -15.61 -7.72 10.58
C GLY A 27 -15.13 -7.02 11.83
N ASP A 28 -13.89 -7.32 12.23
CA ASP A 28 -13.22 -6.64 13.32
C ASP A 28 -12.55 -5.36 12.79
N PRO A 29 -13.02 -4.16 13.18
CA PRO A 29 -12.43 -2.90 12.74
C PRO A 29 -10.98 -2.74 13.17
N ASP A 30 -10.57 -3.35 14.29
CA ASP A 30 -9.18 -3.30 14.74
C ASP A 30 -8.29 -4.09 13.78
N LEU A 31 -8.65 -5.33 13.43
CA LEU A 31 -7.90 -6.13 12.45
C LEU A 31 -7.86 -5.47 11.07
N MET A 32 -8.94 -4.80 10.66
CA MET A 32 -8.97 -4.05 9.41
C MET A 32 -7.97 -2.88 9.45
N LEU A 33 -7.94 -2.13 10.54
CA LEU A 33 -7.00 -1.03 10.72
C LEU A 33 -5.54 -1.52 10.71
N GLU A 34 -5.26 -2.61 11.44
CA GLU A 34 -3.93 -3.23 11.49
C GLU A 34 -3.47 -3.67 10.09
N GLY A 35 -4.33 -4.38 9.35
CA GLY A 35 -4.02 -4.84 7.99
C GLY A 35 -3.74 -3.69 7.01
N ILE A 36 -4.49 -2.59 7.10
CA ILE A 36 -4.24 -1.41 6.27
C ILE A 36 -2.87 -0.80 6.61
N ILE A 37 -2.56 -0.62 7.89
CA ILE A 37 -1.28 -0.05 8.33
C ILE A 37 -0.12 -0.93 7.83
N GLU A 38 -0.23 -2.25 7.98
CA GLU A 38 0.77 -3.21 7.53
C GLU A 38 1.00 -3.14 6.02
N GLU A 39 -0.06 -3.06 5.23
CA GLU A 39 0.05 -2.98 3.76
C GLU A 39 0.81 -1.73 3.30
N TYR A 40 0.52 -0.56 3.89
CA TYR A 40 1.26 0.66 3.58
C TYR A 40 2.70 0.63 4.10
N ALA A 41 2.94 0.05 5.28
CA ALA A 41 4.28 -0.14 5.81
C ALA A 41 5.14 -1.03 4.89
N HIS A 42 4.57 -2.11 4.34
CA HIS A 42 5.24 -2.97 3.36
C HIS A 42 5.53 -2.27 2.02
N MET A 43 4.72 -1.28 1.63
CA MET A 43 5.02 -0.40 0.50
C MET A 43 6.10 0.65 0.80
N GLY A 44 6.66 0.66 2.02
CA GLY A 44 7.76 1.54 2.41
C GLY A 44 7.32 2.95 2.78
N TRP A 45 6.03 3.17 3.05
CA TRP A 45 5.54 4.46 3.53
C TRP A 45 5.97 4.69 4.98
N ASP A 46 6.16 5.95 5.37
CA ASP A 46 6.49 6.35 6.74
C ASP A 46 5.25 6.76 7.57
N ALA A 47 5.41 6.90 8.89
CA ALA A 47 4.32 7.22 9.80
C ALA A 47 3.62 8.55 9.49
N ASP A 48 4.37 9.57 9.06
CA ASP A 48 3.81 10.88 8.75
C ASP A 48 3.02 10.83 7.44
N GLN A 49 3.51 10.10 6.44
CA GLN A 49 2.81 9.83 5.19
C GLN A 49 1.49 9.07 5.44
N LEU A 50 1.49 8.02 6.28
CA LEU A 50 0.25 7.34 6.65
C LEU A 50 -0.71 8.29 7.36
N MET A 51 -0.23 9.08 8.34
CA MET A 51 -1.06 10.03 9.07
C MET A 51 -1.75 11.07 8.17
N MET A 52 -1.16 11.42 7.03
CA MET A 52 -1.82 12.29 6.04
C MET A 52 -3.08 11.65 5.44
N LEU A 53 -3.08 10.33 5.22
CA LEU A 53 -4.25 9.60 4.70
C LEU A 53 -5.40 9.63 5.73
N PHE A 54 -5.10 9.35 6.99
CA PHE A 54 -6.06 9.40 8.10
C PHE A 54 -6.68 10.79 8.29
N ARG A 55 -5.93 11.86 8.00
CA ARG A 55 -6.42 13.24 8.12
C ARG A 55 -7.27 13.69 6.93
N SER A 56 -7.10 13.06 5.77
CA SER A 56 -7.76 13.47 4.54
C SER A 56 -9.22 12.97 4.49
N PRO A 57 -10.21 13.84 4.25
CA PRO A 57 -11.61 13.44 4.11
C PRO A 57 -11.87 12.66 2.81
N TYR A 58 -10.90 12.65 1.88
CA TYR A 58 -10.98 11.88 0.63
C TYR A 58 -10.71 10.38 0.82
N TYR A 59 -10.32 9.96 2.04
CA TYR A 59 -10.21 8.56 2.42
C TYR A 59 -11.22 8.26 3.54
N PRO A 60 -12.51 8.05 3.23
CA PRO A 60 -13.58 8.03 4.23
C PRO A 60 -13.35 6.99 5.35
N LEU A 61 -12.91 5.79 5.00
CA LEU A 61 -12.63 4.73 5.97
C LEU A 61 -11.54 5.16 6.98
N LEU A 62 -10.39 5.64 6.48
CA LEU A 62 -9.28 6.07 7.32
C LEU A 62 -9.64 7.31 8.13
N HIS A 63 -10.39 8.23 7.52
CA HIS A 63 -10.87 9.42 8.19
C HIS A 63 -11.81 9.08 9.35
N GLU A 64 -12.70 8.11 9.17
CA GLU A 64 -13.60 7.66 10.24
C GLU A 64 -12.85 6.89 11.34
N PHE A 65 -11.85 6.06 11.02
CA PHE A 65 -10.97 5.47 12.03
C PHE A 65 -10.29 6.54 12.90
N ARG A 66 -9.75 7.58 12.27
CA ARG A 66 -9.17 8.72 12.97
C ARG A 66 -10.18 9.45 13.84
N ARG A 67 -11.41 9.68 13.35
CA ARG A 67 -12.46 10.35 14.13
C ARG A 67 -12.90 9.52 15.34
N ALA A 68 -12.89 8.19 15.21
CA ALA A 68 -13.27 7.29 16.29
C ALA A 68 -12.17 7.14 17.36
N LEU A 69 -10.90 7.02 16.95
CA LEU A 69 -9.78 6.71 17.85
C LEU A 69 -8.93 7.93 18.26
N GLY A 70 -8.90 8.97 17.42
CA GLY A 70 -8.06 10.16 17.60
C GLY A 70 -6.65 10.01 17.00
N ASP A 71 -6.00 11.15 16.70
CA ASP A 71 -4.68 11.20 16.06
C ASP A 71 -3.60 10.42 16.83
N GLU A 72 -3.58 10.56 18.16
CA GLU A 72 -2.54 9.98 19.00
C GLU A 72 -2.58 8.44 18.97
N GLU A 73 -3.77 7.87 19.05
CA GLU A 73 -3.94 6.41 19.03
C GLU A 73 -3.61 5.83 17.66
N ILE A 74 -4.04 6.50 16.57
CA ILE A 74 -3.66 6.09 15.21
C ILE A 74 -2.14 6.13 15.04
N ARG A 75 -1.49 7.22 15.48
CA ARG A 75 -0.03 7.36 15.39
C ARG A 75 0.68 6.25 16.18
N ARG A 76 0.25 6.00 17.42
CA ARG A 76 0.80 4.95 18.27
C ARG A 76 0.71 3.58 17.60
N ARG A 77 -0.43 3.26 16.98
CA ARG A 77 -0.62 1.98 16.27
C ARG A 77 0.28 1.88 15.03
N ILE A 78 0.38 2.94 14.23
CA ILE A 78 1.29 2.98 13.07
C ILE A 78 2.72 2.69 13.52
N GLU A 79 3.23 3.44 14.50
CA GLU A 79 4.61 3.27 15.00
C GLU A 79 4.85 1.86 15.56
N ALA A 80 3.86 1.28 16.25
CA ALA A 80 3.95 -0.09 16.75
C ALA A 80 4.04 -1.13 15.62
N HIS A 81 3.25 -1.01 14.56
CA HIS A 81 3.33 -1.92 13.42
C HIS A 81 4.63 -1.76 12.64
N MET A 82 5.09 -0.53 12.41
CA MET A 82 6.33 -0.27 11.70
C MET A 82 7.57 -0.79 12.45
N ALA A 83 7.54 -0.84 13.77
CA ALA A 83 8.61 -1.44 14.56
C ALA A 83 8.73 -2.95 14.35
N ILE A 84 7.64 -3.61 13.93
CA ILE A 84 7.56 -5.06 13.71
C ILE A 84 7.75 -5.39 12.23
N CYS A 85 7.19 -4.57 11.33
CA CYS A 85 7.25 -4.76 9.89
C CYS A 85 8.63 -4.33 9.36
N GLY A 86 9.40 -5.29 8.85
CA GLY A 86 10.63 -4.97 8.12
C GLY A 86 10.30 -4.34 6.76
N VAL A 87 10.94 -3.21 6.43
CA VAL A 87 10.81 -2.61 5.10
C VAL A 87 11.82 -3.24 4.15
N PHE A 88 11.35 -3.82 3.05
CA PHE A 88 12.24 -4.30 1.98
C PHE A 88 12.74 -3.10 1.18
N GLN A 89 14.01 -2.74 1.37
CA GLN A 89 14.65 -1.67 0.61
C GLN A 89 15.48 -2.23 -0.54
N VAL A 90 15.13 -1.86 -1.77
CA VAL A 90 15.92 -2.17 -2.96
C VAL A 90 16.82 -0.98 -3.28
N ARG A 91 18.11 -1.22 -3.38
CA ARG A 91 19.06 -0.29 -3.99
C ARG A 91 19.62 -0.94 -5.24
N GLU A 92 19.28 -0.39 -6.39
CA GLU A 92 19.95 -0.73 -7.64
C GLU A 92 21.32 -0.05 -7.67
N THR A 93 22.34 -0.78 -8.09
CA THR A 93 23.64 -0.21 -8.40
C THR A 93 24.05 -0.79 -9.74
N ILE A 94 24.18 0.08 -10.74
CA ILE A 94 24.70 -0.31 -12.05
C ILE A 94 26.22 -0.41 -11.88
N ALA A 95 26.74 -1.62 -11.85
CA ALA A 95 28.17 -1.86 -11.94
C ALA A 95 28.59 -1.70 -13.40
N GLU A 96 29.72 -1.04 -13.64
CA GLU A 96 30.36 -1.10 -14.96
C GLU A 96 30.87 -2.53 -15.18
N ASP A 97 30.64 -3.05 -16.38
CA ASP A 97 30.87 -4.43 -16.75
C ASP A 97 32.37 -4.77 -16.63
N ASP A 98 32.75 -5.55 -15.62
CA ASP A 98 34.08 -6.15 -15.57
C ASP A 98 34.08 -7.29 -16.61
N GLU A 99 34.73 -7.08 -17.76
CA GLU A 99 34.79 -8.03 -18.89
C GLU A 99 35.29 -9.45 -18.51
N ALA A 100 35.68 -9.68 -17.25
CA ALA A 100 36.13 -10.95 -16.70
C ALA A 100 35.01 -11.98 -16.42
N PHE A 101 33.72 -11.59 -16.42
CA PHE A 101 32.60 -12.49 -16.06
C PHE A 101 31.76 -13.00 -17.23
N HIS A 102 32.13 -12.70 -18.47
CA HIS A 102 31.47 -13.23 -19.68
C HIS A 102 31.81 -14.71 -19.95
N ALA A 103 31.40 -15.59 -19.05
CA ALA A 103 31.14 -16.99 -19.38
C ALA A 103 29.63 -17.13 -19.60
N ASP A 104 29.27 -17.21 -20.88
CA ASP A 104 27.93 -17.38 -21.43
C ASP A 104 27.16 -18.56 -20.76
N ASP A 105 26.35 -18.23 -19.74
CA ASP A 105 25.25 -19.05 -19.23
C ASP A 105 24.08 -18.14 -18.83
N GLY A 106 23.48 -17.50 -19.84
CA GLY A 106 22.04 -17.21 -19.97
C GLY A 106 21.20 -16.76 -18.76
N SER A 107 21.77 -16.23 -17.68
CA SER A 107 21.04 -15.87 -16.47
C SER A 107 21.51 -14.51 -15.96
N ASP A 108 20.63 -13.51 -16.09
CA ASP A 108 20.72 -12.25 -15.36
C ASP A 108 20.54 -12.56 -13.86
N LEU A 109 21.65 -12.83 -13.17
CA LEU A 109 21.64 -13.16 -11.75
C LEU A 109 21.38 -11.90 -10.92
N ILE A 110 20.21 -11.82 -10.29
CA ILE A 110 19.91 -10.78 -9.29
C ILE A 110 20.62 -11.14 -7.98
N GLN A 111 21.65 -10.37 -7.61
CA GLN A 111 22.34 -10.54 -6.34
C GLN A 111 21.57 -9.83 -5.20
N ILE A 112 20.95 -10.59 -4.30
CA ILE A 112 20.28 -10.05 -3.11
C ILE A 112 21.27 -10.05 -1.93
N GLY A 113 21.70 -8.86 -1.50
CA GLY A 113 22.56 -8.67 -0.32
C GLY A 113 21.75 -8.23 0.90
N LEU A 114 21.76 -9.02 1.97
CA LEU A 114 21.18 -8.62 3.26
C LEU A 114 22.17 -7.72 4.02
N ARG A 115 21.81 -6.45 4.21
CA ARG A 115 22.54 -5.52 5.10
C ARG A 115 21.73 -5.32 6.38
N THR A 116 22.23 -5.85 7.50
CA THR A 116 21.70 -5.50 8.82
C THR A 116 22.13 -4.07 9.15
N GLY A 117 21.19 -3.13 9.10
CA GLY A 117 21.44 -1.72 9.43
C GLY A 117 21.90 -1.57 10.87
N ARG A 118 23.14 -1.12 11.07
CA ARG A 118 23.63 -0.59 12.35
C ARG A 118 23.73 0.92 12.19
N THR A 119 22.85 1.66 12.87
CA THR A 119 22.93 3.12 12.95
C THR A 119 24.26 3.51 13.60
N PRO A 120 25.07 4.43 13.02
CA PRO A 120 26.20 4.99 13.73
C PRO A 120 25.68 5.98 14.77
N GLY A 121 26.17 5.84 16.01
CA GLY A 121 25.97 6.82 17.08
C GLY A 121 26.98 7.96 17.03
#